data_AF-A0A8F5BQ33-F1
#
_entry.id   AF-A0A8F5BQ33-F1
#
_cell.length_a   1.000
_cell.length_b   1.000
_cell.length_c   1.000
_cell.angle_alpha   90.00
_cell.angle_beta   90.00
_cell.angle_gamma   90.00
#
_symmetry.space_group_name_H-M   'P 1'
#
loop_
_entity.id
_entity.type
_entity.pdbx_description
1 polymer ?
#
loop_
_entity_poly.entity_id
_entity_poly.type
_entity_poly.pdbx_seq_one_letter_code
_entity_poly.pdbx_strand_id
1 'polypeptide(L)'
;MDFKEVEELTRGLTAYERRFSEIYYYLYRASENSLTKDELDEYYKILKKRSHSADHLVKLAEVYLIMGDKDTASTILRKSRREVENDVLVSNTLILLECVSGRKPTYTRLALNGVIAECSHLLDDYDPMEDFMRLLRDNPSYNNEPNISEFLRSIAIRFDKEPGRPELVEDALILNERVKREKTEKIKNSYTLAVALRGLGRIRESEKFVESLREGLKKHSYEFYLSAYSLVAYHSIFNEIDEVDKLIDSMERIEHRDKGTNIMLYALSANTAYAYTKKERYLDIALEAFRKSKGNVKIEIGISFIGLADKPDILFNIINEVLAEGNCLFYLDKISAALGIAYANVKDDRILELMSHAPFYRFISAFILSMAGQSLSERLKISLSFW
;
A
#
# COMPACT_ATOMS: atom_id res chain seq x y z
N MET A 1 6.63 -7.57 -19.17
CA MET A 1 6.77 -8.92 -18.61
C MET A 1 5.81 -9.90 -19.29
N ASP A 2 6.32 -10.85 -20.06
CA ASP A 2 5.56 -11.96 -20.64
C ASP A 2 5.47 -13.16 -19.67
N PHE A 3 4.67 -14.18 -20.01
CA PHE A 3 4.49 -15.34 -19.13
C PHE A 3 5.75 -16.20 -19.02
N LYS A 4 6.57 -16.25 -20.08
CA LYS A 4 7.81 -17.03 -20.08
C LYS A 4 8.83 -16.43 -19.11
N GLU A 5 8.90 -15.11 -19.04
CA GLU A 5 9.71 -14.38 -18.05
C GLU A 5 9.25 -14.70 -16.62
N VAL A 6 7.94 -14.78 -16.36
CA VAL A 6 7.42 -15.20 -15.05
C VAL A 6 7.80 -16.65 -14.74
N GLU A 7 7.69 -17.56 -15.71
CA GLU A 7 8.11 -18.94 -15.53
C GLU A 7 9.61 -19.05 -15.23
N GLU A 8 10.42 -18.19 -15.83
CA GLU A 8 11.87 -18.09 -15.62
C GLU A 8 12.21 -17.56 -14.22
N LEU A 9 11.59 -16.45 -13.84
CA LEU A 9 11.76 -15.80 -12.55
C LEU A 9 11.33 -16.70 -11.38
N THR A 10 10.33 -17.57 -11.58
CA THR A 10 9.76 -18.44 -10.54
C THR A 10 10.34 -19.86 -10.51
N ARG A 11 11.37 -20.19 -11.31
CA ARG A 11 11.96 -21.55 -11.37
C ARG A 11 12.49 -22.05 -10.03
N GLY A 12 12.94 -21.15 -9.16
CA GLY A 12 13.48 -21.48 -7.85
C GLY A 12 12.43 -21.72 -6.75
N LEU A 13 11.15 -21.47 -7.03
CA LEU A 13 10.07 -21.61 -6.06
C LEU A 13 9.50 -23.04 -6.02
N THR A 14 8.83 -23.38 -4.91
CA THR A 14 8.04 -24.61 -4.87
C THR A 14 6.90 -24.54 -5.89
N ALA A 15 6.38 -25.71 -6.30
CA ALA A 15 5.24 -25.76 -7.22
C ALA A 15 4.01 -25.00 -6.68
N TYR A 16 3.82 -24.96 -5.36
CA TYR A 16 2.73 -24.25 -4.71
C TYR A 16 2.89 -22.72 -4.81
N GLU A 17 4.06 -22.19 -4.44
CA GLU A 17 4.37 -20.75 -4.48
C GLU A 17 4.43 -20.22 -5.91
N ARG A 18 4.95 -21.03 -6.83
CA ARG A 18 4.97 -20.71 -8.26
C ARG A 18 3.58 -20.48 -8.81
N ARG A 19 2.58 -21.30 -8.44
CA ARG A 19 1.19 -21.10 -8.91
C ARG A 19 0.58 -19.81 -8.38
N PHE A 20 0.84 -19.44 -7.14
CA PHE A 20 0.41 -18.13 -6.65
C PHE A 20 1.07 -17.00 -7.42
N SER A 21 2.37 -17.07 -7.65
CA SER A 21 3.11 -16.07 -8.43
C SER A 21 2.55 -15.92 -9.85
N GLU A 22 2.24 -17.03 -10.52
CA GLU A 22 1.60 -17.03 -11.84
C GLU A 22 0.19 -16.41 -11.79
N ILE A 23 -0.62 -16.71 -10.75
CA ILE A 23 -1.94 -16.09 -10.58
C ILE A 23 -1.83 -14.58 -10.31
N TYR A 24 -0.87 -14.15 -9.49
CA TYR A 24 -0.62 -12.72 -9.25
C TYR A 24 -0.15 -12.00 -10.52
N TYR A 25 0.65 -12.66 -11.37
CA TYR A 25 0.96 -12.13 -12.69
C TYR A 25 -0.29 -11.95 -13.56
N TYR A 26 -1.18 -12.95 -13.58
CA TYR A 26 -2.45 -12.80 -14.30
C TYR A 26 -3.33 -11.71 -13.70
N LEU A 27 -3.34 -11.53 -12.38
CA LEU A 27 -4.02 -10.42 -11.71
C LEU A 27 -3.44 -9.07 -12.15
N TYR A 28 -2.11 -8.93 -12.19
CA TYR A 28 -1.42 -7.76 -12.74
C TYR A 28 -1.88 -7.47 -14.18
N ARG A 29 -1.81 -8.47 -15.07
CA ARG A 29 -2.24 -8.30 -16.48
C ARG A 29 -3.71 -7.98 -16.63
N ALA A 30 -4.57 -8.58 -15.79
CA ALA A 30 -5.99 -8.26 -15.74
C ALA A 30 -6.16 -6.79 -15.35
N SER A 31 -5.51 -6.32 -14.28
CA SER A 31 -5.54 -4.91 -13.86
C SER A 31 -5.12 -3.94 -14.96
N GLU A 32 -4.12 -4.31 -15.76
CA GLU A 32 -3.65 -3.54 -16.92
C GLU A 32 -4.53 -3.68 -18.19
N ASN A 33 -5.63 -4.43 -18.14
CA ASN A 33 -6.47 -4.78 -19.30
C ASN A 33 -5.70 -5.43 -20.45
N SER A 34 -4.63 -6.14 -20.14
CA SER A 34 -3.76 -6.81 -21.11
C SER A 34 -3.97 -8.32 -21.19
N LEU A 35 -4.74 -8.91 -20.27
CA LEU A 35 -5.06 -10.33 -20.22
C LEU A 35 -6.31 -10.66 -21.04
N THR A 36 -6.24 -11.67 -21.91
CA THR A 36 -7.42 -12.20 -22.61
C THR A 36 -8.05 -13.35 -21.84
N LYS A 37 -9.36 -13.56 -22.03
CA LYS A 37 -10.08 -14.65 -21.37
C LYS A 37 -9.56 -16.03 -21.82
N ASP A 38 -9.24 -16.19 -23.10
CA ASP A 38 -8.75 -17.46 -23.65
C ASP A 38 -7.44 -17.90 -23.00
N GLU A 39 -6.51 -16.95 -22.77
CA GLU A 39 -5.26 -17.21 -22.04
C GLU A 39 -5.54 -17.71 -20.61
N LEU A 40 -6.46 -17.04 -19.89
CA LEU A 40 -6.79 -17.41 -18.52
C LEU A 40 -7.56 -18.74 -18.43
N ASP A 41 -8.43 -19.03 -19.40
CA ASP A 41 -9.16 -20.29 -19.52
C ASP A 41 -8.22 -21.47 -19.79
N GLU A 42 -7.15 -21.26 -20.58
CA GLU A 42 -6.11 -22.26 -20.77
C GLU A 42 -5.36 -22.54 -19.47
N TYR A 43 -4.95 -21.49 -18.75
CA TYR A 43 -4.29 -21.65 -17.45
C TYR A 43 -5.20 -22.32 -16.40
N TYR A 44 -6.50 -22.02 -16.40
CA TYR A 44 -7.47 -22.68 -15.53
C TYR A 44 -7.56 -24.19 -15.78
N LYS A 45 -7.46 -24.64 -17.04
CA LYS A 45 -7.41 -26.08 -17.37
C LYS A 45 -6.15 -26.75 -16.80
N ILE A 46 -5.02 -26.04 -16.76
CA ILE A 46 -3.77 -26.54 -16.14
C ILE A 46 -3.98 -26.70 -14.62
N LEU A 47 -4.55 -25.69 -13.96
CA LEU A 47 -4.80 -25.71 -12.53
C LEU A 47 -5.80 -26.81 -12.10
N LYS A 48 -6.75 -27.20 -12.94
CA LYS A 48 -7.67 -28.31 -12.62
C LYS A 48 -7.01 -29.68 -12.65
N LYS A 49 -6.05 -29.92 -13.55
CA LYS A 49 -5.51 -31.26 -13.81
C LYS A 49 -4.56 -31.77 -12.73
N ARG A 50 -3.93 -30.88 -11.97
CA ARG A 50 -2.76 -31.19 -11.12
C ARG A 50 -3.06 -31.27 -9.61
N SER A 51 -4.32 -31.51 -9.23
CA SER A 51 -4.76 -31.55 -7.82
C SER A 51 -4.24 -30.36 -7.00
N HIS A 52 -4.52 -29.14 -7.47
CA HIS A 52 -4.14 -27.91 -6.77
C HIS A 52 -5.10 -27.62 -5.60
N SER A 53 -4.64 -26.85 -4.60
CA SER A 53 -5.47 -26.47 -3.46
C SER A 53 -6.59 -25.52 -3.92
N ALA A 54 -7.76 -25.56 -3.26
CA ALA A 54 -8.85 -24.65 -3.57
C ALA A 54 -8.43 -23.18 -3.52
N ASP A 55 -7.40 -22.84 -2.75
CA ASP A 55 -6.86 -21.49 -2.60
C ASP A 55 -6.38 -20.92 -3.93
N HIS A 56 -5.67 -21.71 -4.75
CA HIS A 56 -5.26 -21.28 -6.09
C HIS A 56 -6.47 -21.01 -6.98
N LEU A 57 -7.49 -21.86 -6.91
CA LEU A 57 -8.70 -21.69 -7.71
C LEU A 57 -9.49 -20.46 -7.28
N VAL A 58 -9.57 -20.19 -5.98
CA VAL A 58 -10.27 -19.00 -5.47
C VAL A 58 -9.52 -17.73 -5.84
N LYS A 59 -8.19 -17.73 -5.72
CA LYS A 59 -7.38 -16.60 -6.17
C LYS A 59 -7.49 -16.38 -7.69
N LEU A 60 -7.61 -17.45 -8.47
CA LEU A 60 -7.88 -17.34 -9.91
C LEU A 60 -9.27 -16.74 -10.19
N ALA A 61 -10.27 -17.03 -9.37
CA ALA A 61 -11.61 -16.45 -9.51
C ALA A 61 -11.60 -14.92 -9.36
N GLU A 62 -10.67 -14.36 -8.58
CA GLU A 62 -10.45 -12.92 -8.51
C GLU A 62 -10.01 -12.34 -9.85
N VAL A 63 -9.08 -13.01 -10.54
CA VAL A 63 -8.64 -12.56 -11.87
C VAL A 63 -9.82 -12.52 -12.85
N TYR A 64 -10.65 -13.58 -12.90
CA TYR A 64 -11.85 -13.59 -13.74
C TYR A 64 -12.79 -12.43 -13.42
N LEU A 65 -12.97 -12.12 -12.13
CA LEU A 65 -13.85 -11.03 -11.74
C LEU A 65 -13.31 -9.67 -12.14
N ILE A 66 -12.02 -9.41 -11.94
CA ILE A 66 -11.37 -8.17 -12.39
C ILE A 66 -11.52 -8.02 -13.91
N MET A 67 -11.49 -9.12 -14.66
CA MET A 67 -11.77 -9.12 -16.10
C MET A 67 -13.27 -8.97 -16.47
N GLY A 68 -14.17 -8.98 -15.48
CA GLY A 68 -15.62 -8.85 -15.68
C GLY A 68 -16.37 -10.18 -15.87
N ASP A 69 -15.70 -11.33 -15.81
CA ASP A 69 -16.33 -12.65 -15.95
C ASP A 69 -16.89 -13.16 -14.61
N LYS A 70 -18.04 -12.60 -14.25
CA LYS A 70 -18.76 -12.92 -13.00
C LYS A 70 -19.24 -14.37 -12.96
N ASP A 71 -19.57 -14.96 -14.11
CA ASP A 71 -20.16 -16.31 -14.19
C ASP A 71 -19.12 -17.40 -13.93
N THR A 72 -17.94 -17.28 -14.55
CA THR A 72 -16.82 -18.20 -14.32
C THR A 72 -16.32 -18.08 -12.89
N ALA A 73 -16.12 -16.85 -12.40
CA ALA A 73 -15.74 -16.61 -11.01
C ALA A 73 -16.74 -17.27 -10.04
N SER A 74 -18.04 -16.99 -10.19
CA SER A 74 -19.09 -17.58 -9.34
C SER A 74 -19.10 -19.11 -9.39
N THR A 75 -18.85 -19.70 -10.56
CA THR A 75 -18.78 -21.15 -10.72
C THR A 75 -17.62 -21.77 -9.97
N ILE A 76 -16.45 -21.12 -9.99
CA ILE A 76 -15.27 -21.56 -9.23
C ILE A 76 -15.56 -21.48 -7.72
N LEU A 77 -16.04 -20.33 -7.26
CA LEU A 77 -16.28 -20.07 -5.84
C LEU A 77 -17.34 -21.02 -5.25
N ARG A 78 -18.44 -21.29 -5.99
CA ARG A 78 -19.47 -22.23 -5.56
C ARG A 78 -18.93 -23.65 -5.35
N LYS A 79 -17.98 -24.08 -6.17
CA LYS A 79 -17.37 -25.41 -6.06
C LYS A 79 -16.42 -25.52 -4.86
N SER A 80 -15.75 -24.43 -4.51
CA SER A 80 -14.78 -24.39 -3.40
C SER A 80 -15.39 -23.98 -2.05
N ARG A 81 -16.69 -23.69 -1.98
CA ARG A 81 -17.37 -23.06 -0.83
C ARG A 81 -17.03 -23.63 0.56
N ARG A 82 -16.93 -24.96 0.71
CA ARG A 82 -16.65 -25.61 2.01
C ARG A 82 -15.21 -25.39 2.51
N GLU A 83 -14.26 -25.26 1.58
CA GLU A 83 -12.85 -25.00 1.92
C GLU A 83 -12.62 -23.50 2.13
N VAL A 84 -13.43 -22.67 1.45
CA VAL A 84 -13.33 -21.20 1.46
C VAL A 84 -13.72 -20.56 2.80
N GLU A 85 -14.76 -21.05 3.48
CA GLU A 85 -15.32 -20.42 4.70
C GLU A 85 -14.43 -20.58 5.95
N ASN A 86 -13.35 -21.37 5.85
CA ASN A 86 -12.43 -21.66 6.94
C ASN A 86 -11.05 -21.03 6.78
N ASP A 87 -10.73 -20.48 5.60
CA ASP A 87 -9.46 -19.82 5.33
C ASP A 87 -9.66 -18.29 5.24
N VAL A 88 -8.86 -17.55 6.03
CA VAL A 88 -8.91 -16.09 6.12
C VAL A 88 -8.60 -15.44 4.77
N LEU A 89 -7.55 -15.88 4.07
CA LEU A 89 -7.15 -15.29 2.79
C LEU A 89 -8.23 -15.47 1.74
N VAL A 90 -8.83 -16.66 1.72
CA VAL A 90 -9.86 -17.04 0.78
C VAL A 90 -11.17 -16.30 1.06
N SER A 91 -11.55 -16.17 2.34
CA SER A 91 -12.74 -15.40 2.77
C SER A 91 -12.60 -13.90 2.47
N ASN A 92 -11.42 -13.30 2.69
CA ASN A 92 -11.19 -11.88 2.42
C ASN A 92 -11.15 -11.57 0.92
N THR A 93 -10.57 -12.47 0.12
CA THR A 93 -10.66 -12.38 -1.33
C THR A 93 -12.13 -12.38 -1.75
N LEU A 94 -12.94 -13.33 -1.26
CA LEU A 94 -14.38 -13.38 -1.56
C LEU A 94 -15.14 -12.10 -1.22
N ILE A 95 -14.90 -11.54 -0.03
CA ILE A 95 -15.54 -10.29 0.39
C ILE A 95 -15.26 -9.18 -0.63
N LEU A 96 -13.99 -8.98 -0.99
CA LEU A 96 -13.61 -7.99 -2.00
C LEU A 96 -14.29 -8.29 -3.36
N LEU A 97 -14.39 -9.57 -3.75
CA LEU A 97 -15.08 -9.97 -4.97
C LEU A 97 -16.58 -9.63 -4.96
N GLU A 98 -17.25 -9.80 -3.83
CA GLU A 98 -18.64 -9.39 -3.68
C GLU A 98 -18.76 -7.87 -3.84
N CYS A 99 -17.90 -7.11 -3.16
CA CYS A 99 -17.91 -5.65 -3.21
C CYS A 99 -17.61 -5.11 -4.62
N VAL A 100 -16.57 -5.61 -5.30
CA VAL A 100 -16.28 -5.28 -6.71
C VAL A 100 -17.45 -5.65 -7.63
N SER A 101 -18.20 -6.70 -7.30
CA SER A 101 -19.38 -7.11 -8.06
C SER A 101 -20.61 -6.23 -7.85
N GLY A 102 -20.57 -5.29 -6.90
CA GLY A 102 -21.71 -4.47 -6.46
C GLY A 102 -22.62 -5.18 -5.45
N ARG A 103 -22.09 -6.18 -4.72
CA ARG A 103 -22.84 -6.96 -3.73
C ARG A 103 -22.27 -6.73 -2.34
N LYS A 104 -23.15 -6.64 -1.35
CA LYS A 104 -22.74 -6.56 0.06
C LYS A 104 -22.01 -7.84 0.48
N PRO A 105 -21.00 -7.72 1.35
CA PRO A 105 -20.21 -8.86 1.75
C PRO A 105 -21.02 -9.81 2.63
N THR A 106 -20.93 -11.11 2.35
CA THR A 106 -21.66 -12.17 3.06
C THR A 106 -20.75 -13.04 3.93
N TYR A 107 -19.45 -13.05 3.66
CA TYR A 107 -18.44 -13.87 4.35
C TYR A 107 -17.70 -13.13 5.47
N THR A 108 -18.39 -12.26 6.18
CA THR A 108 -17.78 -11.23 7.04
C THR A 108 -17.22 -11.73 8.38
N ARG A 109 -17.40 -13.02 8.71
CA ARG A 109 -16.90 -13.62 9.95
C ARG A 109 -15.37 -13.52 10.09
N LEU A 110 -14.65 -13.66 8.97
CA LEU A 110 -13.19 -13.60 8.92
C LEU A 110 -12.69 -12.32 8.22
N ALA A 111 -13.55 -11.31 8.06
CA ALA A 111 -13.19 -10.07 7.38
C ALA A 111 -12.09 -9.34 8.16
N LEU A 112 -11.01 -8.99 7.46
CA LEU A 112 -9.95 -8.14 7.98
C LEU A 112 -10.36 -6.68 7.88
N ASN A 113 -9.83 -5.84 8.78
CA ASN A 113 -10.10 -4.40 8.83
C ASN A 113 -9.93 -3.73 7.46
N GLY A 114 -8.80 -4.00 6.78
CA GLY A 114 -8.52 -3.44 5.46
C GLY A 114 -9.60 -3.80 4.44
N VAL A 115 -10.05 -5.06 4.42
CA VAL A 115 -11.06 -5.53 3.48
C VAL A 115 -12.43 -4.91 3.74
N ILE A 116 -12.83 -4.75 5.01
CA ILE A 116 -14.05 -4.02 5.39
C ILE A 116 -13.96 -2.57 4.90
N ALA A 117 -12.83 -1.90 5.14
CA ALA A 117 -12.63 -0.53 4.72
C ALA A 117 -12.66 -0.38 3.19
N GLU A 118 -12.01 -1.27 2.43
CA GLU A 118 -12.04 -1.20 0.97
C GLU A 118 -13.44 -1.42 0.39
N CYS A 119 -14.22 -2.34 0.95
CA CYS A 119 -15.61 -2.51 0.56
C CYS A 119 -16.44 -1.24 0.74
N SER A 120 -16.13 -0.40 1.74
CA SER A 120 -16.82 0.89 1.97
C SER A 120 -16.63 1.91 0.86
N HIS A 121 -15.52 1.79 0.11
CA HIS A 121 -15.20 2.63 -1.05
C HIS A 121 -15.73 2.07 -2.36
N LEU A 122 -16.07 0.78 -2.40
CA LEU A 122 -16.61 0.09 -3.57
C LEU A 122 -18.15 0.07 -3.59
N LEU A 123 -18.80 0.19 -2.43
CA LEU A 123 -20.25 0.09 -2.27
C LEU A 123 -20.83 1.32 -1.58
N ASP A 124 -21.70 2.06 -2.27
CA ASP A 124 -22.31 3.28 -1.71
C ASP A 124 -23.27 3.01 -0.54
N ASP A 125 -23.90 1.84 -0.47
CA ASP A 125 -24.91 1.52 0.56
C ASP A 125 -24.40 0.54 1.63
N TYR A 126 -23.08 0.33 1.70
CA TYR A 126 -22.45 -0.49 2.71
C TYR A 126 -22.08 0.33 3.94
N ASP A 127 -22.46 -0.18 5.12
CA ASP A 127 -22.10 0.36 6.44
C ASP A 127 -20.90 -0.43 6.99
N PRO A 128 -19.67 0.10 6.88
CA PRO A 128 -18.48 -0.61 7.35
C PRO A 128 -18.34 -0.55 8.87
N MET A 129 -19.03 0.38 9.56
CA MET A 129 -18.95 0.52 11.01
C MET A 129 -19.64 -0.66 11.70
N GLU A 130 -20.78 -1.12 11.19
CA GLU A 130 -21.48 -2.28 11.71
C GLU A 130 -20.56 -3.52 11.74
N ASP A 131 -19.92 -3.82 10.61
CA ASP A 131 -19.05 -4.99 10.45
C ASP A 131 -17.76 -4.85 11.27
N PHE A 132 -17.15 -3.66 11.30
CA PHE A 132 -15.98 -3.41 12.14
C PHE A 132 -16.28 -3.55 13.63
N MET A 133 -17.41 -3.01 14.10
CA MET A 133 -17.82 -3.14 15.49
C MET A 133 -18.16 -4.59 15.87
N ARG A 134 -18.70 -5.38 14.93
CA ARG A 134 -18.83 -6.84 15.11
C ARG A 134 -17.47 -7.50 15.22
N LEU A 135 -16.52 -7.19 14.35
CA LEU A 135 -15.17 -7.75 14.40
C LEU A 135 -14.48 -7.48 15.74
N LEU A 136 -14.57 -6.25 16.27
CA LEU A 136 -13.99 -5.88 17.56
C LEU A 136 -14.66 -6.61 18.75
N ARG A 137 -15.96 -6.86 18.65
CA ARG A 137 -16.72 -7.60 19.67
C ARG A 137 -16.36 -9.08 19.67
N ASP A 138 -16.25 -9.67 18.49
CA ASP A 138 -15.93 -11.09 18.33
C ASP A 138 -14.44 -11.37 18.61
N ASN A 139 -13.58 -10.36 18.46
CA ASN A 139 -12.14 -10.44 18.70
C ASN A 139 -11.67 -9.33 19.66
N PRO A 140 -11.82 -9.50 20.99
CA PRO A 140 -11.48 -8.45 21.96
C PRO A 140 -10.01 -7.99 21.90
N SER A 141 -9.08 -8.85 21.47
CA SER A 141 -7.67 -8.48 21.28
C SER A 141 -7.48 -7.40 20.20
N TYR A 142 -8.41 -7.30 19.25
CA TYR A 142 -8.38 -6.30 18.20
C TYR A 142 -8.94 -4.94 18.64
N ASN A 143 -9.62 -4.88 19.80
CA ASN A 143 -10.19 -3.65 20.34
C ASN A 143 -9.13 -2.81 21.06
N ASN A 144 -8.18 -2.29 20.28
CA ASN A 144 -7.07 -1.47 20.74
C ASN A 144 -6.91 -0.23 19.85
N GLU A 145 -6.20 0.79 20.35
CA GLU A 145 -6.03 2.07 19.64
C GLU A 145 -5.35 1.94 18.27
N PRO A 146 -4.32 1.09 18.06
CA PRO A 146 -3.71 0.86 16.75
C PRO A 146 -4.71 0.36 15.69
N ASN A 147 -5.47 -0.70 15.98
CA ASN A 147 -6.42 -1.29 15.03
C ASN A 147 -7.59 -0.35 14.72
N ILE A 148 -8.09 0.37 15.74
CA ILE A 148 -9.11 1.41 15.54
C ILE A 148 -8.59 2.51 14.63
N SER A 149 -7.34 2.93 14.85
CA SER A 149 -6.71 3.99 14.06
C SER A 149 -6.40 3.56 12.65
N GLU A 150 -5.99 2.31 12.44
CA GLU A 150 -5.82 1.73 11.10
C GLU A 150 -7.13 1.78 10.32
N PHE A 151 -8.21 1.22 10.88
CA PHE A 151 -9.51 1.20 10.22
C PHE A 151 -10.05 2.61 9.94
N LEU A 152 -9.95 3.52 10.92
CA LEU A 152 -10.28 4.94 10.76
C LEU A 152 -9.58 5.55 9.54
N ARG A 153 -8.27 5.34 9.41
CA ARG A 153 -7.50 5.92 8.31
C ARG A 153 -7.92 5.35 6.97
N SER A 154 -8.17 4.04 6.92
CA SER A 154 -8.59 3.35 5.70
C SER A 154 -9.98 3.77 5.21
N ILE A 155 -10.92 4.16 6.09
CA ILE A 155 -12.23 4.66 5.66
C ILE A 155 -12.23 6.18 5.36
N ALA A 156 -11.34 6.95 6.01
CA ALA A 156 -11.28 8.40 5.85
C ALA A 156 -10.67 8.83 4.50
N ILE A 157 -9.72 8.06 3.97
CA ILE A 157 -9.07 8.30 2.68
C ILE A 157 -9.18 7.03 1.85
N ARG A 158 -9.69 7.16 0.63
CA ARG A 158 -9.93 6.05 -0.29
C ARG A 158 -8.65 5.60 -0.98
N PHE A 159 -7.98 6.52 -1.64
CA PHE A 159 -6.77 6.25 -2.41
C PHE A 159 -5.91 7.49 -2.46
N ASP A 160 -4.65 7.37 -2.04
CA ASP A 160 -3.67 8.45 -1.99
C ASP A 160 -4.16 9.66 -1.15
N LYS A 161 -4.82 10.62 -1.80
CA LYS A 161 -5.36 11.86 -1.22
C LYS A 161 -6.87 12.04 -1.43
N GLU A 162 -7.53 11.10 -2.11
CA GLU A 162 -8.98 11.16 -2.34
C GLU A 162 -9.71 10.89 -1.01
N PRO A 163 -10.53 11.84 -0.51
CA PRO A 163 -11.29 11.61 0.71
C PRO A 163 -12.30 10.49 0.50
N GLY A 164 -12.58 9.75 1.58
CA GLY A 164 -13.76 8.91 1.65
C GLY A 164 -15.04 9.73 1.51
N ARG A 165 -16.17 9.03 1.36
CA ARG A 165 -17.48 9.68 1.33
C ARG A 165 -17.74 10.43 2.65
N PRO A 166 -18.53 11.52 2.65
CA PRO A 166 -18.74 12.33 3.86
C PRO A 166 -19.12 11.52 5.09
N GLU A 167 -19.97 10.49 4.92
CA GLU A 167 -20.43 9.63 6.00
C GLU A 167 -19.28 8.80 6.60
N LEU A 168 -18.37 8.31 5.77
CA LEU A 168 -17.18 7.56 6.21
C LEU A 168 -16.19 8.44 6.98
N VAL A 169 -16.09 9.72 6.59
CA VAL A 169 -15.25 10.69 7.31
C VAL A 169 -15.86 11.05 8.66
N GLU A 170 -17.20 11.10 8.78
CA GLU A 170 -17.86 11.24 10.10
C GLU A 170 -17.62 10.02 11.00
N ASP A 171 -17.74 8.82 10.45
CA ASP A 171 -17.41 7.58 11.15
C ASP A 171 -15.96 7.57 11.64
N ALA A 172 -15.03 8.03 10.80
CA ALA A 172 -13.63 8.19 11.17
C ALA A 172 -13.43 9.19 12.32
N LEU A 173 -14.18 10.31 12.33
CA LEU A 173 -14.15 11.27 13.43
C LEU A 173 -14.63 10.65 14.74
N ILE A 174 -15.71 9.88 14.71
CA ILE A 174 -16.24 9.15 15.88
C ILE A 174 -15.20 8.16 16.42
N LEU A 175 -14.55 7.40 15.54
CA LEU A 175 -13.49 6.48 15.94
C LEU A 175 -12.28 7.20 16.56
N ASN A 176 -11.96 8.40 16.08
CA ASN A 176 -10.84 9.17 16.60
C ASN A 176 -11.01 9.52 18.09
N GLU A 177 -12.26 9.73 18.55
CA GLU A 177 -12.55 10.02 19.96
C GLU A 177 -12.21 8.84 20.90
N ARG A 178 -12.11 7.62 20.35
CA ARG A 178 -11.72 6.42 21.09
C ARG A 178 -10.20 6.32 21.28
N VAL A 179 -9.41 7.06 20.51
CA VAL A 179 -7.94 7.04 20.56
C VAL A 179 -7.45 8.09 21.54
N LYS A 180 -7.07 7.67 22.76
CA LYS A 180 -6.81 8.59 23.87
C LYS A 180 -5.36 8.63 24.31
N ARG A 181 -4.62 7.53 24.22
CA ARG A 181 -3.32 7.37 24.88
C ARG A 181 -2.15 7.32 23.89
N GLU A 182 -2.34 6.71 22.73
CA GLU A 182 -1.28 6.46 21.77
C GLU A 182 -1.00 7.69 20.91
N LYS A 183 0.08 8.40 21.25
CA LYS A 183 0.46 9.65 20.60
C LYS A 183 0.78 9.49 19.12
N THR A 184 1.46 8.40 18.75
CA THR A 184 1.79 8.08 17.35
C THR A 184 0.53 7.95 16.51
N GLU A 185 -0.47 7.23 17.01
CA GLU A 185 -1.73 7.03 16.29
C GLU A 185 -2.53 8.34 16.21
N LYS A 186 -2.53 9.17 17.25
CA LYS A 186 -3.14 10.51 17.17
C LYS A 186 -2.53 11.39 16.09
N ILE A 187 -1.21 11.37 15.91
CA ILE A 187 -0.55 12.16 14.86
C ILE A 187 -0.95 11.64 13.47
N LYS A 188 -0.89 10.32 13.24
CA LYS A 188 -1.30 9.70 11.98
C LYS A 188 -2.78 9.96 11.66
N ASN A 189 -3.66 9.88 12.66
CA ASN A 189 -5.09 10.15 12.51
C ASN A 189 -5.32 11.64 12.23
N SER A 190 -4.61 12.54 12.91
CA SER A 190 -4.71 13.98 12.66
C SER A 190 -4.32 14.34 11.23
N TYR A 191 -3.22 13.78 10.72
CA TYR A 191 -2.85 13.92 9.31
C TYR A 191 -3.96 13.45 8.36
N THR A 192 -4.43 12.22 8.58
CA THR A 192 -5.42 11.58 7.71
C THR A 192 -6.75 12.36 7.70
N LEU A 193 -7.24 12.75 8.87
CA LEU A 193 -8.47 13.54 9.01
C LEU A 193 -8.30 14.96 8.47
N ALA A 194 -7.13 15.59 8.63
CA ALA A 194 -6.84 16.90 8.05
C ALA A 194 -6.95 16.86 6.52
N VAL A 195 -6.33 15.86 5.88
CA VAL A 195 -6.40 15.65 4.42
C VAL A 195 -7.84 15.37 3.99
N ALA A 196 -8.51 14.41 4.62
CA ALA A 196 -9.87 14.01 4.25
C ALA A 196 -10.87 15.17 4.37
N LEU A 197 -10.89 15.88 5.51
CA LEU A 197 -11.80 17.01 5.74
C LEU A 197 -11.55 18.16 4.77
N ARG A 198 -10.29 18.46 4.46
CA ARG A 198 -9.98 19.50 3.49
C ARG A 198 -10.37 19.09 2.08
N GLY A 199 -10.19 17.82 1.71
CA GLY A 199 -10.69 17.24 0.45
C GLY A 199 -12.20 17.37 0.29
N LEU A 200 -12.96 17.29 1.39
CA LEU A 200 -14.41 17.54 1.44
C LEU A 200 -14.80 19.03 1.53
N GLY A 201 -13.84 19.96 1.49
CA GLY A 201 -14.09 21.40 1.63
C GLY A 201 -14.37 21.88 3.07
N ARG A 202 -14.22 21.02 4.08
CA ARG A 202 -14.43 21.34 5.51
C ARG A 202 -13.19 21.96 6.15
N ILE A 203 -12.73 23.08 5.58
CA ILE A 203 -11.44 23.72 5.89
C ILE A 203 -11.29 24.04 7.39
N ARG A 204 -12.35 24.58 8.03
CA ARG A 204 -12.31 24.96 9.46
C ARG A 204 -12.09 23.78 10.40
N GLU A 205 -12.59 22.60 10.02
CA GLU A 205 -12.45 21.40 10.84
C GLU A 205 -11.10 20.74 10.58
N SER A 206 -10.66 20.73 9.33
CA SER A 206 -9.31 20.31 8.96
C SER A 206 -8.24 21.08 9.76
N GLU A 207 -8.38 22.40 9.89
CA GLU A 207 -7.39 23.24 10.60
C GLU A 207 -7.20 22.82 12.07
N LYS A 208 -8.22 22.26 12.74
CA LYS A 208 -8.07 21.76 14.12
C LYS A 208 -7.05 20.62 14.19
N PHE A 209 -7.04 19.75 13.19
CA PHE A 209 -6.09 18.63 13.11
C PHE A 209 -4.71 19.09 12.65
N VAL A 210 -4.64 20.06 11.72
CA VAL A 210 -3.38 20.71 11.34
C VAL A 210 -2.71 21.36 12.55
N GLU A 211 -3.48 22.07 13.39
CA GLU A 211 -2.94 22.68 14.60
C GLU A 211 -2.41 21.63 15.59
N SER A 212 -3.11 20.49 15.73
CA SER A 212 -2.60 19.36 16.53
C SER A 212 -1.27 18.83 15.99
N LEU A 213 -1.04 18.83 14.67
CA LEU A 213 0.24 18.47 14.09
C LEU A 213 1.31 19.52 14.39
N ARG A 214 0.99 20.82 14.29
CA ARG A 214 1.90 21.93 14.64
C ARG A 214 2.34 21.89 16.10
N GLU A 215 1.47 21.49 17.02
CA GLU A 215 1.85 21.26 18.42
C GLU A 215 2.92 20.16 18.58
N GLY A 216 2.93 19.17 17.69
CA GLY A 216 3.98 18.14 17.64
C GLY A 216 5.35 18.69 17.26
N LEU A 217 5.42 19.77 16.47
CA LEU A 217 6.68 20.46 16.12
C LEU A 217 7.37 21.10 17.34
N LYS A 218 6.64 21.30 18.44
CA LYS A 218 7.19 21.85 19.69
C LYS A 218 7.81 20.78 20.59
N LYS A 219 7.80 19.50 20.17
CA LYS A 219 8.34 18.37 20.95
C LYS A 219 9.79 18.09 20.55
N HIS A 220 10.53 17.42 21.44
CA HIS A 220 11.89 16.92 21.16
C HIS A 220 11.92 15.39 21.23
N SER A 221 11.06 14.74 20.45
CA SER A 221 10.84 13.29 20.44
C SER A 221 10.40 12.78 19.07
N TYR A 222 10.10 11.49 18.95
CA TYR A 222 9.49 10.89 17.75
C TYR A 222 8.23 11.62 17.26
N GLU A 223 7.49 12.27 18.16
CA GLU A 223 6.32 13.10 17.84
C GLU A 223 6.68 14.25 16.89
N PHE A 224 7.85 14.86 17.07
CA PHE A 224 8.35 15.91 16.18
C PHE A 224 8.47 15.39 14.74
N TYR A 225 9.19 14.29 14.56
CA TYR A 225 9.52 13.77 13.23
C TYR A 225 8.25 13.36 12.46
N LEU A 226 7.32 12.68 13.13
CA LEU A 226 6.05 12.31 12.51
C LEU A 226 5.20 13.52 12.15
N SER A 227 5.07 14.50 13.06
CA SER A 227 4.31 15.72 12.77
C SER A 227 4.91 16.52 11.63
N ALA A 228 6.23 16.67 11.60
CA ALA A 228 6.93 17.42 10.58
C ALA A 228 6.76 16.77 9.19
N TYR A 229 6.98 15.45 9.09
CA TYR A 229 6.72 14.69 7.87
C TYR A 229 5.25 14.82 7.42
N SER A 230 4.31 14.68 8.36
CA SER A 230 2.87 14.75 8.09
C SER A 230 2.43 16.11 7.57
N LEU A 231 2.99 17.20 8.12
CA LEU A 231 2.72 18.56 7.66
C LEU A 231 3.29 18.80 6.26
N VAL A 232 4.51 18.31 5.97
CA VAL A 232 5.07 18.40 4.61
C VAL A 232 4.17 17.67 3.61
N ALA A 233 3.73 16.45 3.92
CA ALA A 233 2.82 15.70 3.07
C ALA A 233 1.49 16.46 2.85
N TYR A 234 0.87 16.94 3.93
CA TYR A 234 -0.38 17.70 3.88
C TYR A 234 -0.26 18.94 2.99
N HIS A 235 0.72 19.81 3.24
CA HIS A 235 0.90 21.03 2.46
C HIS A 235 1.29 20.74 1.01
N SER A 236 2.02 19.66 0.75
CA SER A 236 2.37 19.22 -0.61
C SER A 236 1.15 18.75 -1.41
N ILE A 237 0.23 18.00 -0.78
CA ILE A 237 -1.04 17.55 -1.39
C ILE A 237 -1.85 18.74 -1.89
N PHE A 238 -1.89 19.84 -1.12
CA PHE A 238 -2.64 21.06 -1.45
C PHE A 238 -1.80 22.12 -2.18
N ASN A 239 -0.59 21.77 -2.64
CA ASN A 239 0.32 22.63 -3.38
C ASN A 239 0.64 23.97 -2.66
N GLU A 240 0.73 23.94 -1.33
CA GLU A 240 1.08 25.08 -0.47
C GLU A 240 2.60 25.21 -0.33
N ILE A 241 3.23 25.57 -1.44
CA ILE A 241 4.66 25.52 -1.64
C ILE A 241 5.46 26.31 -0.60
N ASP A 242 4.99 27.50 -0.22
CA ASP A 242 5.67 28.35 0.77
C ASP A 242 5.70 27.70 2.17
N GLU A 243 4.67 26.95 2.53
CA GLU A 243 4.62 26.22 3.80
C GLU A 243 5.51 24.98 3.76
N VAL A 244 5.56 24.29 2.61
CA VAL A 244 6.50 23.18 2.39
C VAL A 244 7.94 23.66 2.53
N ASP A 245 8.30 24.78 1.90
CA ASP A 245 9.65 25.35 1.98
C ASP A 245 10.05 25.67 3.42
N LYS A 246 9.17 26.36 4.17
CA LYS A 246 9.42 26.67 5.59
C LYS A 246 9.68 25.41 6.41
N LEU A 247 8.91 24.33 6.17
CA LEU A 247 9.06 23.08 6.91
C LEU A 247 10.35 22.36 6.55
N ILE A 248 10.67 22.24 5.25
CA ILE A 248 11.91 21.61 4.76
C ILE A 248 13.13 22.37 5.30
N ASP A 249 13.16 23.70 5.21
CA ASP A 249 14.23 24.54 5.75
C ASP A 249 14.38 24.38 7.27
N SER A 250 13.25 24.24 7.97
CA SER A 250 13.28 24.04 9.43
C SER A 250 13.90 22.70 9.81
N MET A 251 13.65 21.64 9.02
CA MET A 251 14.19 20.29 9.23
C MET A 251 15.69 20.22 9.01
N GLU A 252 16.22 20.94 8.02
CA GLU A 252 17.66 21.00 7.74
C GLU A 252 18.46 21.54 8.95
N ARG A 253 17.87 22.50 9.67
CA ARG A 253 18.50 23.20 10.80
C ARG A 253 18.41 22.44 12.12
N ILE A 254 17.83 21.24 12.14
CA ILE A 254 17.60 20.48 13.37
C ILE A 254 18.90 19.80 13.82
N GLU A 255 19.49 20.34 14.88
CA GLU A 255 20.57 19.69 15.62
C GLU A 255 20.01 18.80 16.75
N HIS A 256 19.22 17.78 16.40
CA HIS A 256 18.91 16.72 17.35
C HIS A 256 20.02 15.68 17.41
N ARG A 257 20.18 15.03 18.58
CA ARG A 257 21.34 14.17 18.93
C ARG A 257 21.56 13.01 17.96
N ASP A 258 20.55 12.58 17.22
CA ASP A 258 20.65 11.52 16.22
C ASP A 258 20.67 12.08 14.79
N LYS A 259 21.87 12.21 14.24
CA LYS A 259 22.09 12.68 12.87
C LYS A 259 21.44 11.75 11.82
N GLY A 260 21.27 10.46 12.12
CA GLY A 260 20.67 9.47 11.22
C GLY A 260 19.16 9.69 11.05
N THR A 261 18.45 9.89 12.16
CA THR A 261 17.01 10.18 12.10
C THR A 261 16.72 11.53 11.43
N ASN A 262 17.54 12.56 11.66
CA ASN A 262 17.33 13.88 11.02
C ASN A 262 17.48 13.81 9.50
N ILE A 263 18.53 13.14 9.00
CA ILE A 263 18.75 13.03 7.55
C ILE A 263 17.67 12.19 6.88
N MET A 264 17.16 11.16 7.55
CA MET A 264 16.04 10.36 7.06
C MET A 264 14.76 11.18 6.98
N LEU A 265 14.41 11.93 8.03
CA LEU A 265 13.24 12.82 8.00
C LEU A 265 13.33 13.80 6.84
N TYR A 266 14.49 14.45 6.68
CA TYR A 266 14.71 15.44 5.63
C TYR A 266 14.57 14.83 4.22
N ALA A 267 15.24 13.69 3.98
CA ALA A 267 15.20 12.98 2.71
C ALA A 267 13.77 12.52 2.34
N LEU A 268 13.08 11.89 3.29
CA LEU A 268 11.72 11.38 3.07
C LEU A 268 10.72 12.51 2.88
N SER A 269 10.82 13.60 3.66
CA SER A 269 9.92 14.75 3.52
C SER A 269 10.09 15.43 2.17
N ALA A 270 11.34 15.64 1.72
CA ALA A 270 11.62 16.21 0.40
C ALA A 270 11.13 15.30 -0.74
N ASN A 271 11.34 13.99 -0.64
CA ASN A 271 10.84 13.05 -1.65
C ASN A 271 9.31 13.03 -1.71
N THR A 272 8.64 13.08 -0.56
CA THR A 272 7.17 13.20 -0.50
C THR A 272 6.68 14.51 -1.10
N ALA A 273 7.39 15.62 -0.86
CA ALA A 273 7.08 16.90 -1.50
C ALA A 273 7.23 16.82 -3.03
N TYR A 274 8.29 16.17 -3.53
CA TYR A 274 8.44 15.91 -4.97
C TYR A 274 7.30 15.04 -5.51
N ALA A 275 6.95 13.94 -4.84
CA ALA A 275 5.92 13.02 -5.29
C ALA A 275 4.58 13.72 -5.56
N TYR A 276 4.17 14.63 -4.67
CA TYR A 276 2.90 15.37 -4.81
C TYR A 276 2.97 16.61 -5.68
N THR A 277 4.09 17.36 -5.66
CA THR A 277 4.18 18.66 -6.34
C THR A 277 4.89 18.60 -7.69
N LYS A 278 5.63 17.53 -7.96
CA LYS A 278 6.50 17.32 -9.12
C LYS A 278 7.54 18.43 -9.33
N LYS A 279 7.94 19.13 -8.26
CA LYS A 279 8.98 20.16 -8.31
C LYS A 279 10.38 19.55 -8.12
N GLU A 280 11.20 19.65 -9.16
CA GLU A 280 12.56 19.08 -9.21
C GLU A 280 13.45 19.46 -8.03
N ARG A 281 13.35 20.69 -7.51
CA ARG A 281 14.17 21.11 -6.36
C ARG A 281 14.04 20.19 -5.15
N TYR A 282 12.85 19.61 -4.92
CA TYR A 282 12.63 18.72 -3.79
C TYR A 282 13.23 17.34 -4.04
N LEU A 283 13.25 16.90 -5.31
CA LEU A 283 13.98 15.70 -5.71
C LEU A 283 15.48 15.90 -5.52
N ASP A 284 16.02 17.05 -5.90
CA ASP A 284 17.45 17.37 -5.70
C ASP A 284 17.82 17.33 -4.21
N ILE A 285 17.01 17.97 -3.35
CA ILE A 285 17.19 17.94 -1.89
C ILE A 285 17.13 16.50 -1.35
N ALA A 286 16.14 15.72 -1.77
CA ALA A 286 15.96 14.33 -1.36
C ALA A 286 17.17 13.46 -1.74
N LEU A 287 17.65 13.57 -2.98
CA LEU A 287 18.79 12.83 -3.50
C LEU A 287 20.10 13.27 -2.84
N GLU A 288 20.28 14.56 -2.55
CA GLU A 288 21.44 15.05 -1.81
C GLU A 288 21.49 14.46 -0.39
N ALA A 289 20.36 14.47 0.32
CA ALA A 289 20.24 13.89 1.65
C ALA A 289 20.49 12.37 1.63
N PHE A 290 19.92 11.65 0.65
CA PHE A 290 20.18 10.22 0.44
C PHE A 290 21.67 9.93 0.21
N ARG A 291 22.36 10.70 -0.65
CA ARG A 291 23.80 10.54 -0.90
C ARG A 291 24.66 10.76 0.34
N LYS A 292 24.26 11.72 1.19
CA LYS A 292 24.93 12.01 2.48
C LYS A 292 24.69 10.93 3.54
N SER A 293 23.59 10.17 3.44
CA SER A 293 23.26 9.08 4.38
C SER A 293 24.15 7.85 4.18
N LYS A 294 24.21 6.95 5.18
CA LYS A 294 25.03 5.72 5.18
C LYS A 294 24.36 4.58 5.96
N GLY A 295 24.75 3.34 5.67
CA GLY A 295 24.30 2.15 6.41
C GLY A 295 22.78 1.93 6.32
N ASN A 296 22.17 1.47 7.41
CA ASN A 296 20.74 1.14 7.45
C ASN A 296 19.84 2.34 7.10
N VAL A 297 20.23 3.55 7.52
CA VAL A 297 19.50 4.77 7.19
C VAL A 297 19.43 4.99 5.69
N LYS A 298 20.54 4.79 4.97
CA LYS A 298 20.57 4.91 3.51
C LYS A 298 19.69 3.87 2.84
N ILE A 299 19.75 2.63 3.31
CA ILE A 299 18.93 1.53 2.78
C ILE A 299 17.44 1.84 2.96
N GLU A 300 17.01 2.30 4.14
CA GLU A 300 15.61 2.62 4.42
C GLU A 300 15.10 3.80 3.57
N ILE A 301 15.88 4.88 3.45
CA ILE A 301 15.56 5.99 2.54
C ILE A 301 15.45 5.48 1.09
N GLY A 302 16.43 4.68 0.65
CA GLY A 302 16.47 4.15 -0.70
C GLY A 302 15.29 3.25 -1.05
N ILE A 303 14.85 2.38 -0.14
CA ILE A 303 13.64 1.56 -0.31
C ILE A 303 12.40 2.44 -0.52
N SER A 304 12.25 3.50 0.29
CA SER A 304 11.14 4.45 0.10
C SER A 304 11.22 5.18 -1.23
N PHE A 305 12.42 5.55 -1.70
CA PHE A 305 12.57 6.25 -2.98
C PHE A 305 12.31 5.32 -4.18
N ILE A 306 12.75 4.06 -4.11
CA ILE A 306 12.54 3.06 -5.18
C ILE A 306 11.05 2.95 -5.53
N GLY A 307 10.16 2.86 -4.53
CA GLY A 307 8.72 2.74 -4.75
C GLY A 307 8.03 3.99 -5.29
N LEU A 308 8.69 5.16 -5.21
CA LEU A 308 8.13 6.47 -5.60
C LEU A 308 8.81 7.08 -6.83
N ALA A 309 9.91 6.49 -7.30
CA ALA A 309 10.68 7.01 -8.42
C ALA A 309 9.90 6.82 -9.74
N ASP A 310 9.70 7.93 -10.45
CA ASP A 310 9.06 7.97 -11.77
C ASP A 310 10.06 8.11 -12.92
N LYS A 311 11.36 8.21 -12.60
CA LYS A 311 12.46 8.36 -13.57
C LYS A 311 13.40 7.15 -13.49
N PRO A 312 13.47 6.32 -14.54
CA PRO A 312 14.25 5.08 -14.49
C PRO A 312 15.74 5.27 -14.17
N ASP A 313 16.40 6.29 -14.71
CA ASP A 313 17.83 6.50 -14.42
C ASP A 313 18.10 6.90 -12.97
N ILE A 314 17.18 7.64 -12.35
CA ILE A 314 17.27 7.99 -10.93
C ILE A 314 17.02 6.75 -10.08
N LEU A 315 16.00 5.95 -10.43
CA LEU A 315 15.72 4.67 -9.79
C LEU A 315 16.97 3.77 -9.76
N PHE A 316 17.64 3.57 -10.89
CA PHE A 316 18.84 2.72 -10.95
C PHE A 316 20.04 3.30 -10.20
N ASN A 317 20.20 4.62 -10.18
CA ASN A 317 21.21 5.25 -9.33
C ASN A 317 20.97 4.96 -7.84
N ILE A 318 19.71 5.08 -7.38
CA ILE A 318 19.33 4.78 -6.00
C ILE A 318 19.58 3.29 -5.69
N ILE A 319 19.12 2.39 -6.57
CA ILE A 319 19.33 0.94 -6.39
C ILE A 319 20.82 0.64 -6.25
N ASN A 320 21.66 1.13 -7.16
CA ASN A 320 23.10 0.88 -7.12
C ASN A 320 23.74 1.38 -5.82
N GLU A 321 23.33 2.56 -5.34
CA GLU A 321 23.80 3.11 -4.07
C GLU A 321 23.32 2.30 -2.85
N VAL A 322 22.08 1.76 -2.87
CA VAL A 322 21.56 0.89 -1.81
C VAL A 322 22.27 -0.47 -1.80
N LEU A 323 22.51 -1.06 -2.97
CA LEU A 323 23.18 -2.37 -3.09
C LEU A 323 24.64 -2.31 -2.66
N ALA A 324 25.28 -1.15 -2.78
CA ALA A 324 26.64 -0.92 -2.32
C ALA A 324 26.77 -0.90 -0.78
N GLU A 325 25.66 -0.74 -0.05
CA GLU A 325 25.67 -0.79 1.42
C GLU A 325 25.73 -2.24 1.91
N GLY A 326 26.73 -2.56 2.74
CA GLY A 326 26.98 -3.95 3.18
C GLY A 326 25.81 -4.62 3.92
N ASN A 327 24.90 -3.83 4.52
CA ASN A 327 23.73 -4.34 5.24
C ASN A 327 22.53 -4.62 4.33
N CYS A 328 22.61 -4.36 3.01
CA CYS A 328 21.48 -4.49 2.08
C CYS A 328 20.87 -5.91 2.06
N LEU A 329 21.68 -6.93 2.37
CA LEU A 329 21.26 -8.34 2.42
C LEU A 329 20.11 -8.59 3.42
N PHE A 330 20.01 -7.79 4.48
CA PHE A 330 18.93 -7.89 5.48
C PHE A 330 17.61 -7.24 5.06
N TYR A 331 17.59 -6.58 3.90
CA TYR A 331 16.46 -5.80 3.40
C TYR A 331 15.98 -6.25 2.01
N LEU A 332 16.47 -7.38 1.51
CA LEU A 332 16.21 -7.83 0.13
C LEU A 332 14.73 -8.09 -0.16
N ASP A 333 13.97 -8.53 0.84
CA ASP A 333 12.51 -8.69 0.77
C ASP A 333 11.82 -7.35 0.51
N LYS A 334 12.18 -6.32 1.30
CA LYS A 334 11.64 -4.96 1.18
C LYS A 334 12.07 -4.28 -0.10
N ILE A 335 13.32 -4.47 -0.51
CA ILE A 335 13.82 -3.96 -1.79
C ILE A 335 13.05 -4.63 -2.94
N SER A 336 12.83 -5.95 -2.88
CA SER A 336 12.07 -6.67 -3.92
C SER A 336 10.62 -6.22 -4.01
N ALA A 337 9.97 -6.00 -2.87
CA ALA A 337 8.62 -5.43 -2.83
C ALA A 337 8.57 -4.03 -3.46
N ALA A 338 9.51 -3.15 -3.10
CA ALA A 338 9.61 -1.81 -3.67
C ALA A 338 9.90 -1.83 -5.18
N LEU A 339 10.73 -2.76 -5.66
CA LEU A 339 10.97 -2.98 -7.09
C LEU A 339 9.70 -3.45 -7.81
N GLY A 340 8.84 -4.23 -7.15
CA GLY A 340 7.55 -4.65 -7.70
C GLY A 340 6.63 -3.45 -7.96
N ILE A 341 6.53 -2.54 -6.97
CA ILE A 341 5.81 -1.28 -7.10
C ILE A 341 6.41 -0.43 -8.22
N ALA A 342 7.75 -0.28 -8.24
CA ALA A 342 8.44 0.48 -9.27
C ALA A 342 8.16 -0.07 -10.67
N TYR A 343 8.22 -1.40 -10.86
CA TYR A 343 7.95 -2.03 -12.15
C TYR A 343 6.52 -1.80 -12.63
N ALA A 344 5.53 -1.88 -11.73
CA ALA A 344 4.14 -1.56 -12.07
C ALA A 344 4.01 -0.14 -12.68
N ASN A 345 4.75 0.81 -12.11
CA ASN A 345 4.69 2.23 -12.50
C ASN A 345 5.52 2.55 -13.75
N VAL A 346 6.77 2.07 -13.84
CA VAL A 346 7.72 2.48 -14.91
C VAL A 346 7.89 1.45 -16.03
N LYS A 347 7.57 0.17 -15.78
CA LYS A 347 7.68 -0.94 -16.74
C LYS A 347 9.07 -1.06 -17.40
N ASP A 348 10.14 -0.88 -16.63
CA ASP A 348 11.53 -0.94 -17.10
C ASP A 348 12.12 -2.35 -16.95
N ASP A 349 12.58 -2.95 -18.05
CA ASP A 349 13.05 -4.34 -18.10
C ASP A 349 14.35 -4.57 -17.32
N ARG A 350 15.15 -3.53 -17.04
CA ARG A 350 16.33 -3.64 -16.17
C ARG A 350 15.95 -4.10 -14.77
N ILE A 351 14.71 -3.84 -14.32
CA ILE A 351 14.20 -4.30 -13.02
C ILE A 351 14.01 -5.83 -13.05
N LEU A 352 13.47 -6.37 -14.15
CA LEU A 352 13.31 -7.81 -14.32
C LEU A 352 14.65 -8.51 -14.37
N GLU A 353 15.62 -7.93 -15.09
CA GLU A 353 17.00 -8.42 -15.13
C GLU A 353 17.57 -8.49 -13.70
N LEU A 354 17.44 -7.43 -12.90
CA LEU A 354 17.88 -7.43 -11.50
C LEU A 354 17.22 -8.55 -10.68
N MET A 355 15.91 -8.74 -10.83
CA MET A 355 15.15 -9.76 -10.09
C MET A 355 15.52 -11.20 -10.48
N SER A 356 16.00 -11.43 -11.70
CA SER A 356 16.43 -12.75 -12.17
C SER A 356 17.79 -13.21 -11.61
N HIS A 357 18.56 -12.29 -11.01
CA HIS A 357 19.91 -12.58 -10.51
C HIS A 357 19.95 -12.74 -8.98
N ALA A 358 21.02 -13.35 -8.49
CA ALA A 358 21.28 -13.40 -7.06
C ALA A 358 21.60 -11.99 -6.53
N PRO A 359 21.15 -11.64 -5.30
CA PRO A 359 20.39 -12.47 -4.36
C PRO A 359 18.85 -12.37 -4.51
N PHE A 360 18.35 -11.58 -5.47
CA PHE A 360 16.94 -11.20 -5.60
C PHE A 360 15.99 -12.31 -6.01
N TYR A 361 16.45 -13.33 -6.75
CA TYR A 361 15.57 -14.43 -7.21
C TYR A 361 14.80 -15.14 -6.07
N ARG A 362 15.31 -15.10 -4.83
CA ARG A 362 14.65 -15.70 -3.65
C ARG A 362 13.44 -14.92 -3.15
N PHE A 363 13.29 -13.67 -3.58
CA PHE A 363 12.26 -12.74 -3.13
C PHE A 363 11.29 -12.38 -4.26
N ILE A 364 11.27 -13.18 -5.33
CA ILE A 364 10.42 -12.96 -6.49
C ILE A 364 8.93 -12.91 -6.15
N SER A 365 8.49 -13.69 -5.16
CA SER A 365 7.10 -13.66 -4.70
C SER A 365 6.70 -12.29 -4.15
N ALA A 366 7.59 -11.63 -3.40
CA ALA A 366 7.34 -10.29 -2.86
C ALA A 366 7.29 -9.24 -3.97
N PHE A 367 8.15 -9.37 -4.98
CA PHE A 367 8.14 -8.52 -6.18
C PHE A 367 6.82 -8.66 -6.96
N ILE A 368 6.42 -9.89 -7.32
CA ILE A 368 5.21 -10.13 -8.12
C ILE A 368 3.95 -9.72 -7.35
N LEU A 369 3.89 -10.01 -6.05
CA LEU A 369 2.76 -9.62 -5.19
C LEU A 369 2.59 -8.11 -5.15
N SER A 370 3.69 -7.37 -4.91
CA SER A 370 3.65 -5.91 -4.81
C SER A 370 3.32 -5.25 -6.15
N MET A 371 3.84 -5.80 -7.25
CA MET A 371 3.51 -5.37 -8.62
C MET A 371 2.01 -5.53 -8.93
N ALA A 372 1.45 -6.72 -8.64
CA ALA A 372 0.03 -6.98 -8.83
C ALA A 372 -0.84 -6.09 -7.93
N GLY A 373 -0.41 -5.91 -6.69
CA GLY A 373 -1.12 -5.09 -5.72
C GLY A 373 -1.19 -3.62 -6.11
N GLN A 374 -0.05 -3.02 -6.48
CA GLN A 374 0.01 -1.64 -6.95
C GLN A 374 -0.94 -1.41 -8.15
N SER A 375 -0.86 -2.29 -9.15
CA SER A 375 -1.66 -2.12 -10.38
C SER A 375 -3.16 -2.31 -10.14
N LEU A 376 -3.53 -3.23 -9.24
CA LEU A 376 -4.93 -3.42 -8.85
C LEU A 376 -5.46 -2.23 -8.05
N SER A 377 -4.65 -1.70 -7.12
CA SER A 377 -4.94 -0.51 -6.34
C SER A 377 -5.22 0.70 -7.23
N GLU A 378 -4.38 0.95 -8.24
CA GLU A 378 -4.60 2.02 -9.21
C GLU A 378 -5.88 1.83 -10.01
N ARG A 379 -6.12 0.61 -10.52
CA ARG A 379 -7.32 0.29 -11.30
C ARG A 379 -8.61 0.53 -10.51
N LEU A 380 -8.66 0.06 -9.28
CA LEU A 380 -9.87 0.09 -8.45
C LEU A 380 -9.99 1.37 -7.61
N LYS A 381 -8.94 2.21 -7.58
CA LYS A 381 -8.80 3.37 -6.70
C LYS A 381 -9.05 2.99 -5.24
N ILE A 382 -8.29 2.03 -4.75
CA ILE A 382 -8.34 1.52 -3.38
C ILE A 382 -6.93 1.24 -2.87
N SER A 383 -6.73 1.22 -1.56
CA SER A 383 -5.40 1.08 -0.95
C SER A 383 -5.15 -0.37 -0.49
N LEU A 384 -5.08 -1.30 -1.43
CA LEU A 384 -4.79 -2.70 -1.14
C LEU A 384 -3.36 -2.86 -0.63
N SER A 385 -3.25 -3.10 0.67
CA SER A 385 -2.01 -3.50 1.29
C SER A 385 -2.00 -5.03 1.38
N PHE A 386 -1.23 -5.69 0.51
CA PHE A 386 -0.99 -7.12 0.56
C PHE A 386 0.16 -7.40 1.53
N TRP A 387 -0.09 -7.31 2.83
CA TRP A 387 0.89 -7.63 3.88
C TRP A 387 0.48 -8.89 4.65
#